data_AF-A0A0N4U5D8-F1
#
_entry.id   AF-A0A0N4U5D8-F1
#
_cell.length_a   1.000
_cell.length_b   1.000
_cell.length_c   1.000
_cell.angle_alpha   90.00
_cell.angle_beta   90.00
_cell.angle_gamma   90.00
#
_symmetry.space_group_name_H-M   'P 1'
#
loop_
_entity.id
_entity.type
_entity.pdbx_description
1 polymer ?
#
loop_
_entity_poly.entity_id
_entity_poly.type
_entity_poly.pdbx_seq_one_letter_code
_entity_poly.pdbx_strand_id
1 'polypeptide(L)'
;MLCCIACAKDSCCIGYTYNNSLKRCFMKSTLSYSEVNHHAISGLKANINSGQAAFLKNIKIEGGAAANVRLRKPEECQQYCTAYGIYSWFPADYSDESDDGHCTCMTRIRSLEYSYGAQSAVFPSLSSMD
;
A
#
# COMPACT_ATOMS: atom_id res chain seq x y z
N MET A 1 -7.87 7.06 22.71
CA MET A 1 -8.60 6.51 21.54
C MET A 1 -7.59 5.83 20.63
N LEU A 2 -7.92 4.65 20.09
CA LEU A 2 -7.02 3.94 19.17
C LEU A 2 -6.96 4.68 17.82
N CYS A 3 -5.76 4.84 17.27
CA CYS A 3 -5.54 5.54 15.99
C CYS A 3 -6.39 4.98 14.83
N CYS A 4 -6.52 3.66 14.77
CA CYS A 4 -7.30 2.99 13.74
C CYS A 4 -8.77 3.41 13.77
N ILE A 5 -9.39 3.48 14.95
CA ILE A 5 -10.80 3.85 15.11
C ILE A 5 -11.02 5.31 14.72
N ALA A 6 -10.11 6.20 15.13
CA ALA A 6 -10.19 7.62 14.76
C ALA A 6 -10.10 7.79 13.23
N CYS A 7 -9.13 7.12 12.59
CA CYS A 7 -8.96 7.18 11.14
C CYS A 7 -10.13 6.53 10.38
N ALA A 8 -10.70 5.45 10.89
CA ALA A 8 -11.86 4.79 10.27
C ALA A 8 -13.07 5.74 10.21
N LYS A 9 -13.31 6.52 11.27
CA LYS A 9 -14.42 7.47 11.38
C LYS A 9 -14.21 8.77 10.60
N ASP A 10 -12.96 9.18 10.41
CA ASP A 10 -12.62 10.38 9.65
C ASP A 10 -12.69 10.10 8.14
N SER A 11 -13.56 10.82 7.42
CA SER A 11 -13.75 10.67 5.97
C SER A 11 -12.51 11.07 5.16
N CYS A 12 -11.67 11.97 5.69
CA CYS A 12 -10.46 12.44 5.03
C CYS A 12 -9.24 11.58 5.37
N CYS A 13 -9.28 10.75 6.40
CA CYS A 13 -8.14 9.92 6.77
C CYS A 13 -7.95 8.77 5.78
N ILE A 14 -6.73 8.59 5.30
CA ILE A 14 -6.32 7.46 4.46
C ILE A 14 -5.32 6.53 5.17
N GLY A 15 -4.70 7.03 6.24
CA GLY A 15 -3.77 6.28 7.08
C GLY A 15 -3.39 7.07 8.31
N TYR A 16 -2.69 6.43 9.23
CA TYR A 16 -2.27 7.03 10.48
C TYR A 16 -0.90 6.53 10.89
N THR A 17 -0.23 7.30 11.74
CA THR A 17 1.02 6.92 12.40
C THR A 17 0.89 7.21 13.88
N TYR A 18 1.07 6.19 14.71
CA TYR A 18 1.22 6.33 16.15
C TYR A 18 2.71 6.42 16.48
N ASN A 19 3.13 7.48 17.16
CA ASN A 19 4.50 7.63 17.64
C ASN A 19 4.56 7.26 19.13
N ASN A 20 5.34 6.23 19.48
CA ASN A 20 5.49 5.70 20.83
C ASN A 20 6.21 6.69 21.76
N SER A 21 7.21 7.43 21.27
CA SER A 21 7.94 8.41 22.06
C SER A 21 7.07 9.61 22.44
N LEU A 22 6.26 10.10 21.50
CA LEU A 22 5.36 11.24 21.71
C LEU A 22 3.99 10.83 22.28
N LYS A 23 3.71 9.52 22.31
CA LYS A 23 2.39 8.94 22.65
C LYS A 23 1.24 9.59 21.86
N ARG A 24 1.48 9.94 20.60
CA ARG A 24 0.58 10.76 19.77
C ARG A 24 0.19 10.05 18.49
N CYS A 25 -1.07 10.22 18.11
CA CYS A 25 -1.60 9.79 16.83
C CYS A 25 -1.54 10.91 15.80
N PHE A 26 -1.01 10.60 14.62
CA PHE A 26 -0.97 11.50 13.47
C PHE A 26 -1.82 10.90 12.35
N MET A 27 -2.97 11.51 12.10
CA MET A 27 -3.84 11.14 10.98
C MET A 27 -3.32 11.78 9.69
N LYS A 28 -3.36 11.04 8.60
CA LYS A 28 -2.86 11.47 7.29
C LYS A 28 -4.02 11.47 6.30
N SER A 29 -4.23 12.60 5.63
CA SER A 29 -5.17 12.72 4.51
C SER A 29 -4.53 12.44 3.15
N THR A 30 -3.20 12.40 3.10
CA THR A 30 -2.40 12.04 1.93
C THR A 30 -1.17 11.25 2.36
N LEU A 31 -0.66 10.40 1.47
CA LEU A 31 0.56 9.61 1.63
C LEU A 31 1.57 10.19 0.65
N SER A 32 2.53 10.95 1.14
CA SER A 32 3.61 11.50 0.31
C SER A 32 4.84 10.60 0.33
N TYR A 33 5.27 10.25 1.54
CA TYR A 33 6.48 9.49 1.79
C TYR A 33 6.36 8.79 3.14
N SER A 34 6.98 7.61 3.25
CA SER A 34 7.17 6.94 4.52
C SER A 34 8.54 6.27 4.58
N GLU A 35 9.16 6.35 5.73
CA GLU A 35 10.43 5.70 6.04
C GLU A 35 10.28 4.74 7.23
N VAL A 36 11.27 3.88 7.41
CA VAL A 36 11.34 2.98 8.56
C VAL A 36 11.63 3.80 9.81
N ASN A 37 10.76 3.71 10.80
CA ASN A 37 10.95 4.33 12.11
C ASN A 37 10.53 3.37 13.22
N HIS A 38 11.50 2.90 14.02
CA HIS A 38 11.27 1.91 15.08
C HIS A 38 10.42 2.41 16.25
N HIS A 39 10.21 3.72 16.37
CA HIS A 39 9.39 4.33 17.41
C HIS A 39 7.98 4.65 16.91
N ALA A 40 7.64 4.28 15.67
CA ALA A 40 6.37 4.57 15.05
C ALA A 40 5.69 3.30 14.52
N ILE A 41 4.37 3.25 14.67
CA ILE A 41 3.51 2.21 14.09
C ILE A 41 2.54 2.90 13.14
N SER A 42 2.56 2.51 11.88
CA SER A 42 1.67 3.07 10.86
C SER A 42 0.59 2.06 10.48
N GLY A 43 -0.58 2.57 10.08
CA GLY A 43 -1.66 1.77 9.53
C GLY A 43 -2.34 2.49 8.38
N LEU A 44 -2.84 1.70 7.43
CA LEU A 44 -3.62 2.19 6.30
C LEU A 44 -5.10 1.99 6.59
N LYS A 45 -5.94 2.93 6.14
CA LYS A 45 -7.39 2.78 6.20
C LYS A 45 -7.84 1.87 5.08
N ALA A 46 -8.57 0.82 5.42
CA ALA A 46 -9.26 0.02 4.42
C ALA A 46 -10.36 0.86 3.74
N ASN A 47 -10.32 0.91 2.41
CA ASN A 47 -11.22 1.72 1.59
C ASN A 47 -11.96 0.89 0.53
N ILE A 48 -11.71 -0.42 0.48
CA ILE A 48 -12.36 -1.38 -0.43
C ILE A 48 -12.67 -2.70 0.30
N ASN A 49 -13.37 -3.60 -0.40
CA ASN A 49 -13.70 -4.96 0.05
C ASN A 49 -14.32 -5.01 1.46
N SER A 50 -15.41 -4.27 1.68
CA SER A 50 -16.11 -4.20 2.99
C SER A 50 -15.21 -3.81 4.17
N GLY A 51 -14.15 -3.04 3.92
CA GLY A 51 -13.22 -2.60 4.96
C GLY A 51 -12.11 -3.60 5.28
N GLN A 52 -11.85 -4.56 4.40
CA GLN A 52 -10.78 -5.54 4.58
C GLN A 52 -9.50 -5.20 3.80
N ALA A 53 -9.59 -4.39 2.74
CA ALA A 53 -8.45 -4.08 1.88
C ALA A 53 -8.27 -2.57 1.67
N ALA A 54 -7.03 -2.19 1.36
CA ALA A 54 -6.64 -0.81 1.09
C ALA A 54 -6.07 -0.70 -0.32
N PHE A 55 -6.72 0.09 -1.16
CA PHE A 55 -6.25 0.46 -2.49
C PHE A 55 -5.63 1.87 -2.44
N LEU A 56 -4.45 2.03 -3.02
CA LEU A 56 -3.68 3.26 -3.01
C LEU A 56 -3.42 3.72 -4.45
N LYS A 57 -3.87 4.94 -4.77
CA LYS A 57 -3.66 5.59 -6.07
C LYS A 57 -2.48 6.54 -6.03
N ASN A 58 -1.66 6.51 -7.06
CA ASN A 58 -0.42 7.26 -7.18
C ASN A 58 0.56 7.00 -6.03
N ILE A 59 0.51 5.80 -5.45
CA ILE A 59 1.41 5.38 -4.37
C ILE A 59 2.08 4.09 -4.82
N LYS A 60 3.40 4.09 -4.78
CA LYS A 60 4.23 2.89 -4.92
C LYS A 60 4.44 2.29 -3.54
N ILE A 61 4.21 1.00 -3.40
CA ILE A 61 4.60 0.26 -2.20
C ILE A 61 5.93 -0.43 -2.50
N GLU A 62 6.89 -0.23 -1.61
CA GLU A 62 8.18 -0.89 -1.63
C GLU A 62 8.30 -1.82 -0.44
N GLY A 63 8.96 -2.96 -0.64
CA GLY A 63 8.87 -4.06 0.30
C GLY A 63 9.89 -5.15 0.11
N GLY A 64 9.71 -6.24 0.86
CA GLY A 64 10.38 -7.49 0.54
C GLY A 64 9.73 -8.10 -0.71
N ALA A 65 10.17 -7.67 -1.90
CA ALA A 65 9.66 -8.20 -3.16
C ALA A 65 9.89 -9.72 -3.21
N ALA A 66 8.79 -10.45 -3.37
CA ALA A 66 8.79 -11.91 -3.48
C ALA A 66 8.68 -12.36 -4.95
N ALA A 67 8.03 -11.54 -5.80
CA ALA A 67 7.96 -11.74 -7.24
C ALA A 67 7.89 -10.40 -7.97
N ASN A 68 8.45 -10.35 -9.18
CA ASN A 68 8.36 -9.21 -10.10
C ASN A 68 8.00 -9.72 -11.49
N VAL A 69 7.08 -9.03 -12.16
CA VAL A 69 6.63 -9.36 -13.52
C VAL A 69 6.27 -8.09 -14.28
N ARG A 70 6.39 -8.12 -15.60
CA ARG A 70 5.95 -7.03 -16.48
C ARG A 70 4.52 -7.32 -16.93
N LEU A 71 3.60 -6.42 -16.62
CA LEU A 71 2.17 -6.57 -16.93
C LEU A 71 1.62 -5.25 -17.41
N ARG A 72 0.85 -5.31 -18.49
CA ARG A 72 0.31 -4.12 -19.14
C ARG A 72 -0.71 -3.38 -18.26
N LYS A 73 -1.45 -4.11 -17.44
CA LYS A 73 -2.55 -3.56 -16.64
C LYS A 73 -2.41 -3.85 -15.14
N PRO A 74 -2.81 -2.90 -14.28
CA PRO A 74 -2.79 -3.09 -12.83
C PRO A 74 -3.73 -4.20 -12.35
N GLU A 75 -4.84 -4.46 -13.05
CA GLU A 75 -5.77 -5.53 -12.69
C GLU A 75 -5.13 -6.93 -12.87
N GLU A 76 -4.29 -7.10 -13.88
CA GLU A 76 -3.52 -8.34 -14.09
C GLU A 76 -2.51 -8.53 -12.95
N CYS A 77 -1.86 -7.44 -12.52
CA CYS A 77 -0.93 -7.45 -11.39
C CYS A 77 -1.64 -7.82 -10.08
N GLN A 78 -2.82 -7.24 -9.84
CA GLN A 78 -3.64 -7.58 -8.69
C GLN A 78 -3.95 -9.09 -8.66
N GLN A 79 -4.41 -9.65 -9.77
CA GLN A 79 -4.73 -11.08 -9.86
C GLN A 79 -3.49 -11.93 -9.60
N TYR A 80 -2.37 -11.61 -10.26
CA TYR A 80 -1.10 -12.33 -10.10
C TYR A 80 -0.58 -12.29 -8.65
N CYS A 81 -0.72 -11.16 -7.97
CA CYS A 81 -0.17 -10.97 -6.62
C CYS A 81 -1.12 -11.40 -5.49
N THR A 82 -2.31 -11.93 -5.77
CA THR A 82 -3.33 -12.28 -4.76
C THR A 82 -2.75 -13.15 -3.62
N ALA A 83 -1.89 -14.12 -3.95
CA ALA A 83 -1.27 -15.01 -2.97
C ALA A 83 -0.26 -14.33 -2.02
N TYR A 84 0.28 -13.17 -2.41
CA TYR A 84 1.26 -12.43 -1.60
C TYR A 84 0.59 -11.42 -0.65
N GLY A 85 -0.64 -11.01 -0.97
CA GLY A 85 -1.43 -10.06 -0.18
C GLY A 85 -1.08 -8.60 -0.42
N ILE A 86 0.09 -8.27 -0.98
CA ILE A 86 0.46 -6.89 -1.32
C ILE A 86 0.99 -6.84 -2.76
N TYR A 87 0.56 -5.83 -3.51
CA TYR A 87 1.14 -5.53 -4.80
C TYR A 87 1.36 -4.03 -4.99
N SER A 88 2.31 -3.71 -5.86
CA SER A 88 2.53 -2.38 -6.40
C SER A 88 2.70 -2.51 -7.91
N TRP A 89 1.83 -1.87 -8.67
CA TRP A 89 1.95 -1.73 -10.12
C TRP A 89 2.28 -0.27 -10.45
N PHE A 90 3.20 -0.03 -11.36
CA PHE A 90 3.49 1.30 -11.88
C PHE A 90 3.79 1.24 -13.38
N PRO A 91 3.43 2.28 -14.14
CA PRO A 91 3.63 2.29 -15.59
C PRO A 91 5.11 2.18 -15.95
N ALA A 92 5.37 1.77 -17.20
CA ALA A 92 6.70 1.82 -17.79
C ALA A 92 7.22 3.25 -17.84
N ASP A 93 8.52 3.42 -17.61
CA ASP A 93 9.18 4.70 -17.87
C ASP A 93 9.46 4.84 -19.37
N TYR A 94 9.62 6.07 -19.88
CA TYR A 94 9.90 6.31 -21.31
C TYR A 94 11.18 5.63 -21.82
N SER A 95 12.08 5.25 -20.91
CA SER A 95 13.32 4.52 -21.22
C SER A 95 13.15 3.02 -21.32
N ASP A 96 11.99 2.47 -20.93
CA ASP A 96 11.74 1.04 -20.98
C ASP A 96 11.57 0.59 -22.44
N GLU A 97 12.13 -0.58 -22.77
CA GLU A 97 11.99 -1.18 -24.11
C GLU A 97 10.55 -1.66 -24.41
N SER A 98 9.74 -1.83 -23.36
CA SER A 98 8.37 -2.33 -23.44
C SER A 98 7.40 -1.35 -22.76
N ASP A 99 6.21 -1.18 -23.34
CA ASP A 99 5.11 -0.42 -22.72
C ASP A 99 4.47 -1.12 -21.51
N ASP A 100 4.90 -2.34 -21.18
CA ASP A 100 4.37 -3.09 -20.05
C ASP A 100 4.76 -2.44 -18.72
N GLY A 101 3.83 -2.31 -17.79
CA GLY A 101 4.12 -1.77 -16.46
C GLY A 101 4.92 -2.74 -15.59
N HIS A 102 5.55 -2.21 -14.56
CA HIS A 102 6.22 -2.97 -13.52
C HIS A 102 5.21 -3.43 -12.47
N CYS A 103 5.08 -4.73 -12.26
CA CYS A 103 4.31 -5.32 -11.17
C CYS A 103 5.24 -5.99 -10.16
N THR A 104 5.09 -5.61 -8.89
CA THR A 104 5.85 -6.20 -7.77
C THR A 104 4.89 -6.76 -6.73
N CYS A 105 5.03 -8.06 -6.43
CA CYS A 105 4.31 -8.72 -5.35
C CYS A 105 5.18 -8.77 -4.09
N MET A 106 4.57 -8.49 -2.94
CA MET A 106 5.26 -8.39 -1.66
C MET A 106 4.47 -9.09 -0.56
N THR A 107 5.19 -9.58 0.44
CA THR A 107 4.58 -10.09 1.69
C THR A 107 4.75 -9.12 2.86
N ARG A 108 5.58 -8.08 2.69
CA ARG A 108 5.85 -7.07 3.71
C ARG A 108 6.13 -5.70 3.10
N ILE A 109 5.49 -4.68 3.68
CA ILE A 109 5.73 -3.27 3.38
C ILE A 109 6.98 -2.77 4.12
N ARG A 110 7.84 -2.05 3.41
CA ARG A 110 8.99 -1.31 3.96
C ARG A 110 8.77 0.20 3.89
N SER A 111 8.28 0.67 2.75
CA SER A 111 8.00 2.08 2.53
C SER A 111 6.86 2.26 1.52
N LEU A 112 6.30 3.46 1.53
CA LEU A 112 5.31 3.96 0.59
C LEU A 112 5.83 5.30 0.08
N GLU A 113 5.70 5.51 -1.21
CA GLU A 113 6.15 6.73 -1.87
C GLU A 113 5.11 7.18 -2.88
N TYR A 114 4.92 8.49 -3.02
CA TYR A 114 4.14 9.02 -4.11
C TYR A 114 4.82 8.71 -5.45
N SER A 115 4.10 8.03 -6.34
CA SER A 115 4.53 7.73 -7.69
C SER A 115 3.34 7.88 -8.62
N TYR A 116 3.37 8.89 -9.48
CA TYR A 116 2.27 9.17 -10.39
C TYR A 116 1.96 7.95 -11.27
N GLY A 117 0.67 7.63 -11.42
CA GLY A 117 0.21 6.47 -12.19
C GLY A 117 0.32 5.13 -11.47
N ALA A 118 1.04 5.04 -10.34
CA ALA A 118 1.13 3.81 -9.57
C ALA A 118 -0.24 3.41 -8.98
N GLN A 119 -0.52 2.12 -8.99
CA GLN A 119 -1.68 1.51 -8.37
C GLN A 119 -1.20 0.37 -7.50
N SER A 120 -1.43 0.51 -6.19
CA SER A 120 -0.98 -0.46 -5.20
C SER A 120 -2.13 -0.88 -4.32
N ALA A 121 -2.04 -2.07 -3.74
CA ALA A 121 -3.01 -2.47 -2.72
C ALA A 121 -2.41 -3.39 -1.67
N VAL A 122 -3.06 -3.37 -0.51
CA VAL A 122 -2.88 -4.30 0.59
C VAL A 122 -4.20 -5.02 0.78
N PHE A 123 -4.19 -6.32 0.56
CA PHE A 123 -5.33 -7.21 0.76
C PHE A 123 -5.09 -8.10 1.97
N PRO A 124 -6.16 -8.60 2.60
CA PRO A 124 -6.03 -9.74 3.50
C PRO A 124 -5.37 -10.88 2.72
N SER A 125 -4.38 -11.54 3.32
CA SER A 125 -3.90 -12.80 2.75
C SER A 125 -5.05 -13.79 2.74
N LEU A 126 -5.09 -14.70 1.75
CA LEU A 126 -6.09 -15.78 1.73
C LEU A 126 -6.12 -16.57 3.04
N SER A 127 -4.97 -16.68 3.72
CA SER A 127 -4.83 -17.28 5.05
C SER A 127 -5.52 -16.53 6.20
N SER A 128 -6.07 -15.33 5.96
CA SER A 128 -6.84 -14.56 6.95
C SER A 128 -8.35 -14.56 6.66
N MET A 129 -8.79 -15.29 5.63
CA MET A 129 -10.21 -15.47 5.27
C MET A 129 -10.82 -16.78 5.82
N ASP A 130 -10.07 -17.54 6.62
CA ASP A 130 -10.55 -18.74 7.33
C ASP A 130 -11.00 -18.43 8.77
#